data_AF-X1RTS3-F1
#
_entry.id   AF-X1RTS3-F1
#
_cell.length_a   1.000
_cell.length_b   1.000
_cell.length_c   1.000
_cell.angle_alpha   90.00
_cell.angle_beta   90.00
_cell.angle_gamma   90.00
#
_symmetry.space_group_name_H-M   'P 1'
#
loop_
_entity.id
_entity.type
_entity.pdbx_description
1 polymer ?
#
loop_
_entity_poly.entity_id
_entity_poly.type
_entity_poly.pdbx_seq_one_letter_code
_entity_poly.pdbx_strand_id
1 'polypeptide(L)' 'PRIMERVERVLDVSDEEVTPDGKFGLERVNCLGCCALGPVMVVDDDYYGNVKPAEVEKILSKYE' A
#
# COMPACT_ATOMS: atom_id res chain seq x y z
N PRO A 1 -3.64 -11.18 9.08
CA PRO A 1 -3.14 -9.78 9.08
C PRO A 1 -3.30 -9.13 7.69
N ARG A 2 -4.25 -8.20 7.57
CA ARG A 2 -4.52 -7.48 6.33
C ARG A 2 -3.43 -6.40 6.13
N ILE A 3 -2.88 -6.30 4.92
CA ILE A 3 -1.86 -5.29 4.59
C ILE A 3 -2.46 -3.89 4.64
N MET A 4 -3.71 -3.75 4.22
CA MET A 4 -4.50 -2.51 4.30
C MET A 4 -4.47 -1.89 5.70
N GLU A 5 -4.84 -2.65 6.74
CA GLU A 5 -4.81 -2.16 8.13
C GLU A 5 -3.42 -1.70 8.60
N ARG A 6 -2.34 -2.30 8.05
CA ARG A 6 -0.98 -1.87 8.38
C ARG A 6 -0.62 -0.57 7.68
N VAL A 7 -1.01 -0.43 6.42
CA VAL A 7 -0.80 0.81 5.64
C VAL A 7 -1.56 1.96 6.28
N GLU A 8 -2.85 1.76 6.62
CA GLU A 8 -3.70 2.75 7.29
C GLU A 8 -3.07 3.24 8.60
N ARG A 9 -2.52 2.34 9.42
CA ARG A 9 -1.85 2.71 10.68
C ARG A 9 -0.50 3.39 10.52
N VAL A 10 0.23 3.11 9.45
CA VAL A 10 1.56 3.70 9.21
C VAL A 10 1.41 5.10 8.64
N LEU A 11 0.45 5.28 7.74
CA LEU A 11 0.18 6.56 7.08
C LEU A 11 -0.85 7.43 7.82
N ASP A 12 -1.56 6.87 8.80
CA ASP A 12 -2.66 7.51 9.54
C ASP A 12 -3.75 8.07 8.61
N VAL A 13 -4.15 7.25 7.62
CA VAL A 13 -5.18 7.58 6.62
C VAL A 13 -6.20 6.46 6.48
N SER A 14 -7.39 6.82 6.01
CA SER A 14 -8.47 5.89 5.64
C SER A 14 -8.37 5.47 4.18
N ASP A 15 -9.19 4.50 3.79
CA ASP A 15 -9.36 4.14 2.39
C ASP A 15 -9.85 5.32 1.55
N GLU A 16 -9.26 5.48 0.36
CA GLU A 16 -9.56 6.56 -0.59
C GLU A 16 -9.19 7.98 -0.09
N GLU A 17 -8.35 8.08 0.95
CA GLU A 17 -7.81 9.35 1.45
C GLU A 17 -6.33 9.57 1.11
N VAL A 18 -5.93 10.85 1.14
CA VAL A 18 -4.54 11.28 0.97
C VAL A 18 -3.96 11.62 2.34
N THR A 19 -2.71 11.23 2.57
CA THR A 19 -1.96 11.60 3.78
C THR A 19 -1.96 13.10 4.01
N PRO A 20 -1.97 13.54 5.28
CA PRO A 20 -1.92 14.96 5.61
C PRO A 20 -0.63 15.65 5.10
N ASP A 21 0.45 14.88 4.90
CA ASP A 21 1.69 15.34 4.27
C ASP A 21 1.59 15.53 2.74
N GLY A 22 0.49 15.08 2.12
CA GLY A 22 0.28 15.16 0.67
C GLY A 22 1.22 14.29 -0.15
N LYS A 23 1.95 13.36 0.49
CA LYS A 23 2.96 12.50 -0.18
C LYS A 23 2.38 11.20 -0.71
N PHE A 24 1.43 10.59 0.01
CA PHE A 24 0.87 9.27 -0.32
C PHE A 24 -0.66 9.30 -0.35
N GLY A 25 -1.26 8.73 -1.38
CA GLY A 25 -2.70 8.44 -1.45
C GLY A 25 -2.96 6.95 -1.27
N LEU A 26 -3.91 6.59 -0.41
CA LEU A 26 -4.31 5.20 -0.23
C LEU A 26 -5.55 4.90 -1.07
N GLU A 27 -5.38 4.16 -2.16
CA GLU A 27 -6.50 3.75 -3.01
C GLU A 27 -6.73 2.24 -2.96
N ARG A 28 -7.99 1.83 -2.78
CA ARG A 28 -8.37 0.42 -2.77
C ARG A 28 -8.82 -0.05 -4.15
N VAL A 29 -7.95 -0.81 -4.81
CA VAL A 29 -8.29 -1.47 -6.08
C VAL A 29 -8.75 -2.91 -5.85
N ASN A 30 -9.90 -3.28 -6.42
CA ASN A 30 -10.47 -4.62 -6.26
C ASN A 30 -9.74 -5.71 -7.07
N CYS A 31 -9.29 -5.38 -8.29
CA CYS A 31 -8.59 -6.32 -9.16
C CYS A 31 -7.54 -5.61 -9.99
N LEU A 32 -6.28 -6.06 -9.86
CA LEU A 32 -5.16 -5.63 -10.71
C LEU A 32 -4.81 -6.68 -11.79
N GLY A 33 -5.67 -7.69 -11.97
CA GLY A 33 -5.39 -8.81 -12.89
C GLY A 33 -4.23 -9.72 -12.45
N CYS A 34 -3.65 -9.47 -11.28
CA CYS A 34 -2.48 -10.16 -10.75
C CYS A 34 -2.87 -11.23 -9.73
N CYS A 35 -3.87 -12.06 -10.05
CA CYS A 35 -4.41 -13.07 -9.12
C CYS A 35 -3.34 -14.06 -8.61
N ALA A 36 -2.30 -14.31 -9.40
CA ALA A 36 -1.17 -15.17 -9.03
C ALA A 36 -0.20 -14.54 -8.02
N LEU A 37 -0.24 -13.21 -7.84
CA LEU A 37 0.70 -12.44 -7.02
C LEU A 37 0.05 -11.84 -5.77
N GLY A 38 -1.21 -12.19 -5.50
CA GLY A 38 -1.92 -11.70 -4.31
C GLY A 38 -1.16 -12.06 -3.03
N PRO A 39 -1.01 -11.13 -2.07
CA PRO A 39 -1.39 -9.73 -2.06
C PRO A 39 -0.41 -8.81 -2.83
N VAL A 40 -0.96 -7.85 -3.59
CA VAL A 40 -0.22 -6.89 -4.39
C VAL A 40 -0.40 -5.48 -3.82
N MET A 41 0.68 -4.71 -3.77
CA MET A 41 0.68 -3.28 -3.49
C MET A 41 1.32 -2.56 -4.67
N VAL A 42 0.77 -1.42 -5.07
CA VAL A 42 1.33 -0.60 -6.13
C VAL A 42 1.63 0.76 -5.51
N VAL A 43 2.85 1.23 -5.71
CA VAL A 43 3.28 2.57 -5.28
C VAL A 43 3.81 3.26 -6.53
N ASP A 44 3.15 4.33 -6.95
CA ASP A 44 3.36 4.97 -8.25
C ASP A 44 3.30 3.96 -9.41
N ASP A 45 4.45 3.63 -10.02
CA ASP A 45 4.57 2.70 -11.16
C ASP A 45 5.19 1.34 -10.75
N ASP A 46 5.54 1.17 -9.48
CA ASP A 46 6.18 -0.04 -8.96
C ASP A 46 5.15 -1.05 -8.43
N TYR A 47 5.17 -2.25 -9.02
CA TYR A 47 4.33 -3.36 -8.62
C TYR A 47 5.05 -4.25 -7.61
N TYR A 48 4.53 -4.29 -6.38
CA TYR A 48 5.00 -5.17 -5.32
C TYR A 48 4.04 -6.35 -5.17
N GLY A 49 4.46 -7.54 -5.58
CA GLY A 49 3.71 -8.78 -5.35
C GLY A 49 4.14 -9.48 -4.06
N ASN A 50 3.24 -10.31 -3.50
CA ASN A 50 3.48 -11.09 -2.27
C ASN A 50 3.96 -10.22 -1.08
N VAL A 51 3.37 -9.03 -0.95
CA VAL A 51 3.77 -8.04 0.05
C VAL A 51 3.41 -8.53 1.44
N LYS A 52 4.34 -8.44 2.38
CA LYS A 52 4.07 -8.73 3.79
C LYS A 52 3.80 -7.42 4.55
N PRO A 53 2.97 -7.45 5.61
CA PRO A 53 2.74 -6.28 6.45
C PRO A 53 4.02 -5.64 7.01
N ALA A 54 5.05 -6.45 7.30
CA ALA A 54 6.34 -5.96 7.78
C ALA A 54 7.20 -5.31 6.69
N GLU A 55 6.89 -5.54 5.42
CA GLU A 55 7.60 -4.93 4.29
C GLU A 55 6.96 -3.61 3.85
N VAL A 56 5.71 -3.35 4.24
CA VAL A 56 5.00 -2.08 3.96
C VAL A 56 5.83 -0.89 4.41
N GLU A 57 6.32 -0.89 5.65
CA GLU A 57 7.15 0.19 6.20
C GLU A 57 8.44 0.37 5.39
N LYS A 58 9.08 -0.73 5.00
CA LYS A 58 10.30 -0.68 4.18
C LYS A 58 10.04 -0.12 2.78
N ILE A 59 8.90 -0.47 2.18
CA ILE A 59 8.52 0.02 0.85
C ILE A 59 8.25 1.52 0.97
N LEU A 60 7.43 1.95 1.92
CA LEU A 60 7.11 3.37 2.14
C LEU A 60 8.37 4.22 2.40
N SER A 61 9.32 3.74 3.21
CA SER A 61 10.59 4.45 3.45
C SER A 61 11.48 4.61 2.21
N LYS A 62 11.23 3.89 1.10
CA LYS A 62 11.96 4.12 -0.17
C LYS A 62 11.47 5.37 -0.90
N TYR A 63 10.26 5.84 -0.60
CA TYR A 63 9.60 6.95 -1.27
C TYR A 63 9.49 8.19 -0.36
N GLU A 64 10.08 8.16 0.84
CA GLU A 64 10.06 9.26 1.82
C GLU A 64 11.06 10.39 1.54
#